data_AF-A0A4Y8C8X5-F1
#
_entry.id   AF-A0A4Y8C8X5-F1
#
_cell.length_a   1.000
_cell.length_b   1.000
_cell.length_c   1.000
_cell.angle_alpha   90.00
_cell.angle_beta   90.00
_cell.angle_gamma   90.00
#
_symmetry.space_group_name_H-M   'P 1'
#
loop_
_entity.id
_entity.type
_entity.pdbx_description
1 polymer ?
#
loop_
_entity_poly.entity_id
_entity_poly.type
_entity_poly.pdbx_seq_one_letter_code
_entity_poly.pdbx_strand_id
1 'polypeptide(L)'
;VNFQNEMKNYDEFITKTKEGFSEIYLMIHGIECAACVWLNEKILTKQEGILELDINHLSHKARIVFDEQSISLVQILRLIESIGYKASAYDASKASKKADLLKREFYSKLVVAIACVMNIMWIAVAKYAGLFSGMDK
;
A
#
# COMPACT_ATOMS: atom_id res chain seq x y z
N VAL A 1 23.42 3.06 12.65
CA VAL A 1 22.11 2.39 12.48
C VAL A 1 22.39 0.95 12.06
N ASN A 2 21.85 -0.03 12.80
CA ASN A 2 22.26 -1.45 12.74
C ASN A 2 21.58 -2.20 11.58
N PHE A 3 22.20 -2.23 10.39
CA PHE A 3 21.67 -2.86 9.17
C PHE A 3 21.56 -4.40 9.21
N GLN A 4 22.28 -5.09 10.10
CA GLN A 4 22.31 -6.57 10.12
C GLN A 4 21.00 -7.22 10.61
N ASN A 5 20.24 -6.56 11.48
CA ASN A 5 18.96 -7.11 11.97
C ASN A 5 17.79 -6.84 11.00
N GLU A 6 18.00 -5.88 10.09
CA GLU A 6 17.08 -5.51 9.03
C GLU A 6 17.18 -6.50 7.86
N MET A 7 18.39 -6.93 7.46
CA MET A 7 18.64 -7.89 6.37
C MET A 7 17.82 -9.18 6.46
N LYS A 8 17.70 -9.80 7.63
CA LYS A 8 16.92 -11.05 7.84
C LYS A 8 15.43 -10.92 7.51
N ASN A 9 14.91 -9.69 7.45
CA ASN A 9 13.52 -9.41 7.12
C ASN A 9 13.34 -9.23 5.61
N TYR A 10 14.37 -8.78 4.88
CA TYR A 10 14.26 -8.47 3.46
C TYR A 10 14.27 -9.71 2.56
N ASP A 11 14.97 -10.79 2.97
CA ASP A 11 15.03 -12.04 2.20
C ASP A 11 13.66 -12.70 2.02
N GLU A 12 12.71 -12.46 2.93
CA GLU A 12 11.32 -12.95 2.82
C GLU A 12 10.50 -12.21 1.74
N PHE A 13 10.93 -11.00 1.36
CA PHE A 13 10.22 -10.16 0.37
C PHE A 13 10.83 -10.21 -1.03
N ILE A 14 11.91 -10.98 -1.23
CA ILE A 14 12.51 -11.19 -2.55
C ILE A 14 11.74 -12.29 -3.27
N THR A 15 11.06 -11.93 -4.36
CA THR A 15 10.38 -12.89 -5.25
C THR A 15 11.26 -13.14 -6.45
N LYS A 16 11.42 -14.39 -6.88
CA LYS A 16 12.16 -14.69 -8.13
C LYS A 16 11.27 -14.52 -9.35
N THR A 17 11.72 -13.73 -10.31
CA THR A 17 11.07 -13.59 -11.62
C THR A 17 11.25 -14.87 -12.45
N LYS A 18 10.41 -15.09 -13.47
CA LYS A 18 10.45 -16.27 -14.36
C LYS A 18 11.82 -16.49 -15.04
N GLU A 19 12.62 -15.44 -15.14
CA GLU A 19 13.95 -15.41 -15.76
C GLU A 19 15.08 -15.71 -14.76
N GLY A 20 14.76 -15.96 -13.49
CA GLY A 20 15.72 -16.30 -12.43
C GLY A 20 16.30 -15.11 -11.66
N PHE A 21 15.90 -13.88 -12.01
CA PHE A 21 16.32 -12.65 -11.32
C PHE A 21 15.51 -12.38 -10.05
N SER A 22 16.07 -11.57 -9.16
CA SER A 22 15.48 -11.22 -7.87
C SER A 22 14.67 -9.93 -8.00
N GLU A 23 13.39 -9.99 -7.62
CA GLU A 23 12.46 -8.86 -7.60
C GLU A 23 12.12 -8.48 -6.16
N ILE A 24 12.14 -7.18 -5.87
CA ILE A 24 11.71 -6.64 -4.58
C ILE A 24 10.84 -5.39 -4.76
N TYR A 25 9.87 -5.24 -3.85
CA TYR A 25 9.07 -4.03 -3.71
C TYR A 25 9.55 -3.24 -2.49
N LEU A 26 9.89 -1.98 -2.70
CA LEU A 26 10.33 -1.04 -1.67
C LEU A 26 9.37 0.15 -1.60
N MET A 27 9.14 0.68 -0.40
CA MET A 27 8.49 1.97 -0.19
C MET A 27 9.56 3.02 0.08
N ILE A 28 9.56 4.09 -0.73
CA ILE A 28 10.49 5.20 -0.56
C ILE A 28 9.77 6.37 0.11
N HIS A 29 10.26 6.82 1.24
CA HIS A 29 9.70 7.92 2.01
C HIS A 29 10.30 9.26 1.56
N GLY A 30 9.45 10.29 1.47
CA GLY A 30 9.87 11.66 1.16
C GLY A 30 9.97 12.00 -0.33
N ILE A 31 9.50 11.12 -1.23
CA ILE A 31 9.35 11.45 -2.65
C ILE A 31 8.04 12.22 -2.85
N GLU A 32 8.14 13.51 -3.18
CA GLU A 32 6.97 14.38 -3.42
C GLU A 32 6.91 14.95 -4.85
N CYS A 33 7.99 14.81 -5.63
CA CYS A 33 8.09 15.39 -6.97
C CYS A 33 8.51 14.35 -8.01
N ALA A 34 7.99 14.48 -9.23
CA ALA A 34 8.41 13.66 -10.38
C ALA A 34 9.91 13.79 -10.69
N ALA A 35 10.52 14.95 -10.41
CA ALA A 35 11.96 15.14 -10.57
C ALA A 35 12.78 14.27 -9.59
N CYS A 36 12.29 14.07 -8.36
CA CYS A 36 12.92 13.19 -7.37
C CYS A 36 12.90 11.73 -7.84
N VAL A 37 11.82 11.31 -8.48
CA VAL A 37 11.66 9.97 -9.04
C VAL A 37 12.66 9.76 -10.16
N TRP A 38 12.68 10.67 -11.13
CA TRP A 38 13.62 10.63 -12.26
C TRP A 38 15.08 10.60 -11.80
N LEU A 39 15.45 11.36 -10.76
CA LEU A 39 16.79 11.35 -10.21
C LEU A 39 17.15 9.98 -9.63
N ASN A 40 16.26 9.39 -8.83
CA ASN A 40 16.48 8.05 -8.27
C ASN A 40 16.58 7.02 -9.39
N GLU A 41 15.68 7.04 -10.38
CA GLU A 41 15.74 6.14 -11.53
C GLU A 41 17.07 6.26 -12.27
N LYS A 42 17.50 7.49 -12.56
CA LYS A 42 18.74 7.72 -13.29
C LYS A 42 19.98 7.22 -12.54
N ILE A 43 19.98 7.28 -11.20
CA ILE A 43 21.10 6.84 -10.38
C ILE A 43 21.10 5.33 -10.19
N LEU A 44 19.92 4.73 -10.00
CA LEU A 44 19.75 3.28 -9.85
C LEU A 44 20.03 2.56 -11.17
N THR A 45 19.49 3.00 -12.30
CA THR A 45 19.75 2.38 -13.63
C THR A 45 21.22 2.50 -14.06
N LYS A 46 22.01 3.40 -13.46
CA LYS A 46 23.46 3.48 -13.70
C LYS A 46 24.25 2.37 -13.01
N GLN A 47 23.69 1.69 -12.01
CA GLN A 47 24.39 0.62 -11.32
C GLN A 47 24.33 -0.66 -12.16
N GLU A 48 25.48 -1.33 -12.26
CA GLU A 48 25.56 -2.65 -12.89
C GLU A 48 24.79 -3.67 -12.03
N GLY A 49 23.89 -4.43 -12.66
CA GLY A 49 23.06 -5.44 -12.00
C GLY A 49 21.59 -5.07 -11.81
N ILE A 50 21.17 -3.83 -12.11
CA ILE A 50 19.74 -3.46 -12.15
C ILE A 50 19.20 -3.67 -13.56
N LEU A 51 18.17 -4.50 -13.69
CA LEU A 51 17.57 -4.91 -14.97
C LEU A 51 16.33 -4.09 -15.28
N GLU A 52 15.41 -4.00 -14.31
CA GLU A 52 14.19 -3.22 -14.41
C GLU A 52 13.97 -2.40 -13.14
N LEU A 53 13.49 -1.17 -13.33
CA LEU A 53 13.15 -0.26 -12.26
C LEU A 53 11.88 0.49 -12.63
N ASP A 54 10.88 0.42 -11.77
CA ASP A 54 9.63 1.18 -11.90
C ASP A 54 9.32 1.84 -10.57
N ILE A 55 9.23 3.18 -10.55
CA ILE A 55 8.93 3.93 -9.34
C ILE A 55 7.65 4.73 -9.53
N ASN A 56 6.63 4.36 -8.75
CA ASN A 56 5.36 5.05 -8.76
C ASN A 56 5.32 6.15 -7.69
N HIS A 57 5.41 7.40 -8.13
CA HIS A 57 5.40 8.59 -7.28
C HIS A 57 4.08 8.83 -6.51
N LEU A 58 2.94 8.34 -7.02
CA LEU A 58 1.63 8.49 -6.36
C LEU A 58 1.46 7.51 -5.19
N SER A 59 2.01 6.31 -5.33
CA SER A 59 1.90 5.26 -4.31
C SER A 59 3.14 5.10 -3.44
N HIS A 60 4.21 5.84 -3.77
CA HIS A 60 5.54 5.74 -3.17
C HIS A 60 6.17 4.34 -3.24
N LYS A 61 5.69 3.51 -4.17
CA LYS A 61 6.16 2.13 -4.40
C LYS A 61 7.21 2.11 -5.49
N ALA A 62 8.31 1.43 -5.22
CA ALA A 62 9.37 1.13 -6.15
C ALA A 62 9.47 -0.38 -6.36
N ARG A 63 9.40 -0.82 -7.61
CA ARG A 63 9.64 -2.20 -8.04
C ARG A 63 11.04 -2.25 -8.65
N ILE A 64 11.88 -3.12 -8.12
CA ILE A 64 13.27 -3.27 -8.56
C ILE A 64 13.53 -4.73 -8.89
N VAL A 65 13.96 -4.99 -10.12
CA VAL A 65 14.46 -6.29 -10.56
C VAL A 65 15.96 -6.19 -10.72
N PHE A 66 16.69 -6.99 -9.97
CA PHE A 66 18.14 -6.96 -9.93
C PHE A 66 18.73 -8.38 -9.93
N ASP A 67 19.97 -8.46 -10.39
CA ASP A 67 20.78 -9.66 -10.31
C ASP A 67 21.56 -9.66 -8.97
N GLU A 68 21.24 -10.64 -8.12
CA GLU A 68 21.85 -10.81 -6.80
C GLU A 68 23.36 -11.15 -6.88
N GLN A 69 23.85 -11.62 -8.04
CA GLN A 69 25.29 -11.83 -8.24
C GLN A 69 26.06 -10.53 -8.51
N SER A 70 25.40 -9.56 -9.13
CA SER A 70 26.01 -8.30 -9.55
C SER A 70 25.86 -7.20 -8.49
N ILE A 71 24.69 -7.12 -7.84
CA ILE A 71 24.39 -6.09 -6.85
C ILE A 71 23.62 -6.64 -5.66
N SER A 72 24.04 -6.25 -4.46
CA SER A 72 23.36 -6.61 -3.21
C SER A 72 22.25 -5.62 -2.88
N LEU A 73 21.16 -6.09 -2.26
CA LEU A 73 20.07 -5.23 -1.79
C LEU A 73 20.56 -4.11 -0.85
N VAL A 74 21.58 -4.39 -0.04
CA VAL A 74 22.19 -3.41 0.89
C VAL A 74 22.82 -2.25 0.12
N GLN A 75 23.47 -2.51 -1.02
CA GLN A 75 24.03 -1.46 -1.86
C GLN A 75 22.92 -0.58 -2.45
N ILE A 76 21.81 -1.18 -2.89
CA ILE A 76 20.65 -0.46 -3.41
C ILE A 76 20.07 0.46 -2.32
N LEU A 77 19.87 -0.05 -1.10
CA LEU A 77 19.38 0.74 0.03
C LEU A 77 20.33 1.89 0.39
N ARG A 78 21.64 1.63 0.45
CA ARG A 78 22.65 2.67 0.72
C ARG A 78 22.68 3.75 -0.35
N LEU A 79 22.47 3.38 -1.62
CA LEU A 79 22.43 4.33 -2.71
C LEU A 79 21.25 5.28 -2.55
N ILE A 80 20.07 4.75 -2.23
CA ILE A 80 18.87 5.56 -1.96
C ILE A 80 19.10 6.49 -0.75
N GLU A 81 19.71 5.97 0.33
CA GLU A 81 20.08 6.77 1.50
C GLU A 81 21.10 7.88 1.19
N SER A 82 22.06 7.62 0.29
CA SER A 82 23.06 8.61 -0.11
C SER A 82 22.47 9.82 -0.85
N ILE A 83 21.32 9.63 -1.52
CA ILE A 83 20.56 10.69 -2.19
C ILE A 83 19.72 11.48 -1.16
N GLY A 84 19.57 10.95 0.06
CA GLY A 84 18.82 11.55 1.16
C GLY A 84 17.41 10.98 1.36
N TYR A 85 17.07 9.88 0.68
CA TYR A 85 15.77 9.23 0.82
C TYR A 85 15.87 8.00 1.71
N LYS A 86 14.79 7.67 2.42
CA LYS A 86 14.70 6.43 3.20
C LYS A 86 13.85 5.42 2.46
N ALA A 87 14.37 4.21 2.27
CA ALA A 87 13.62 3.09 1.71
C ALA A 87 13.33 2.04 2.79
N SER A 88 12.15 1.43 2.73
CA SER A 88 11.73 0.33 3.60
C SER A 88 11.08 -0.78 2.78
N ALA A 89 11.21 -2.05 3.18
CA ALA A 89 10.52 -3.16 2.51
C ALA A 89 9.01 -2.91 2.43
N TYR A 90 8.42 -3.13 1.26
CA TYR A 90 6.98 -3.11 1.10
C TYR A 90 6.41 -4.45 1.57
N ASP A 91 5.92 -4.47 2.81
CA ASP A 91 5.16 -5.59 3.35
C ASP A 91 3.69 -5.50 2.91
N ALA A 92 3.32 -6.25 1.87
CA ALA A 92 1.95 -6.34 1.37
C ALA A 92 0.96 -6.85 2.44
N SER A 93 1.43 -7.63 3.43
CA SER A 93 0.60 -8.16 4.52
C SER A 93 0.16 -7.07 5.49
N LYS A 94 1.04 -6.08 5.77
CA LYS A 94 0.69 -4.92 6.61
C LYS A 94 -0.24 -3.94 5.91
N ALA A 95 -0.08 -3.74 4.60
CA ALA A 95 -0.96 -2.87 3.82
C ALA A 95 -2.40 -3.39 3.81
N SER A 96 -2.60 -4.70 3.58
CA SER A 96 -3.91 -5.34 3.60
C SER A 96 -4.56 -5.32 4.99
N LYS A 97 -3.79 -5.62 6.05
CA LYS A 97 -4.30 -5.58 7.44
C LYS A 97 -4.81 -4.19 7.82
N LYS A 98 -4.12 -3.11 7.45
CA LYS A 98 -4.59 -1.75 7.73
C LYS A 98 -5.89 -1.43 6.99
N ALA A 99 -5.99 -1.80 5.71
CA ALA A 99 -7.21 -1.59 4.93
C ALA A 99 -8.42 -2.33 5.52
N ASP A 100 -8.22 -3.55 6.02
CA ASP A 100 -9.29 -4.35 6.62
C ASP A 100 -9.74 -3.82 7.99
N LEU A 101 -8.81 -3.27 8.78
CA LEU A 101 -9.15 -2.61 10.04
C LEU A 101 -9.99 -1.34 9.82
N LEU A 102 -9.63 -0.50 8.84
CA LEU A 102 -10.42 0.69 8.50
C LEU A 102 -11.82 0.29 8.00
N LYS A 103 -11.94 -0.71 7.12
CA LYS A 103 -13.25 -1.20 6.64
C LYS A 103 -14.15 -1.63 7.79
N ARG A 104 -13.58 -2.32 8.79
CA ARG A 104 -14.32 -2.80 9.96
C ARG A 104 -14.89 -1.65 10.80
N GLU A 105 -14.14 -0.56 10.95
CA GLU A 105 -14.63 0.64 11.66
C GLU A 105 -15.84 1.26 10.95
N PHE A 106 -15.74 1.50 9.64
CA PHE A 106 -16.85 2.08 8.87
C PHE A 106 -18.07 1.16 8.82
N TYR A 107 -17.86 -0.15 8.68
CA TYR A 107 -18.96 -1.12 8.63
C TYR A 107 -19.73 -1.18 9.95
N SER A 108 -19.05 -1.09 11.09
CA SER A 108 -19.71 -1.05 12.39
C SER A 108 -20.63 0.16 12.56
N LYS A 109 -20.19 1.34 12.10
CA LYS A 109 -20.99 2.58 12.11
C LYS A 109 -22.19 2.49 11.16
N LEU A 110 -22.01 1.87 9.98
CA LEU A 110 -23.07 1.64 9.00
C LEU A 110 -24.21 0.78 9.57
N VAL A 111 -23.86 -0.33 10.25
CA VAL A 111 -24.84 -1.25 10.84
C VAL A 111 -25.71 -0.54 11.89
N VAL A 112 -25.10 0.27 12.76
CA VAL A 112 -25.83 1.04 13.77
C VAL A 112 -26.76 2.08 13.12
N ALA A 113 -26.29 2.78 12.10
CA ALA A 113 -27.11 3.76 11.37
C ALA A 113 -28.34 3.10 10.70
N ILE A 114 -28.16 1.95 10.05
CA ILE A 114 -29.25 1.19 9.42
C ILE A 114 -30.29 0.76 10.46
N ALA A 115 -29.87 0.29 11.63
CA ALA A 115 -30.78 -0.11 12.70
C ALA A 115 -31.63 1.08 13.21
N CYS A 116 -31.03 2.26 13.38
CA CYS A 116 -31.75 3.47 13.78
C CYS A 116 -32.77 3.91 12.71
N VAL A 117 -32.36 3.93 11.43
CA VAL A 117 -33.25 4.30 10.32
C VAL A 117 -34.39 3.31 10.15
N MET A 118 -34.13 2.01 10.29
CA MET A 118 -35.16 0.97 10.21
C MET A 118 -36.27 1.17 11.25
N ASN A 119 -35.91 1.57 12.49
CA ASN A 119 -36.88 1.88 13.54
C ASN A 119 -37.72 3.12 13.18
N ILE A 120 -37.10 4.19 12.67
CA ILE A 120 -37.82 5.40 12.25
C ILE A 120 -38.74 5.11 11.06
N MET A 121 -38.29 4.28 10.11
CA MET A 121 -39.05 3.90 8.93
C MET A 121 -40.34 3.14 9.30
N TRP A 122 -40.30 2.30 10.33
CA TRP A 122 -41.48 1.58 10.79
C TRP A 122 -42.61 2.52 11.27
N ILE A 123 -42.27 3.62 11.93
CA ILE A 123 -43.23 4.65 12.35
C ILE A 123 -43.86 5.35 11.14
N ALA A 124 -43.05 5.63 10.11
CA ALA A 124 -43.54 6.25 8.88
C ALA A 124 -44.51 5.34 8.11
N VAL A 125 -44.22 4.03 8.05
CA VAL A 125 -45.11 3.03 7.44
C VAL A 125 -46.46 3.00 8.14
N ALA A 126 -46.51 3.01 9.48
CA ALA A 126 -47.78 3.06 10.22
C ALA A 126 -48.61 4.31 9.88
N LYS A 127 -47.96 5.47 9.78
CA LYS A 127 -48.62 6.75 9.44
C LYS A 127 -49.16 6.76 8.01
N TYR A 128 -48.44 6.19 7.05
CA TYR A 128 -48.87 6.14 5.64
C TYR A 128 -49.86 5.00 5.36
N ALA A 129 -49.73 3.86 6.03
CA ALA A 129 -50.67 2.74 5.92
C ALA A 129 -52.07 3.14 6.43
N GLY A 130 -52.15 3.95 7.50
CA GLY A 130 -53.43 4.53 7.95
C GLY A 130 -54.09 5.46 6.94
N LEU A 131 -53.33 6.06 6.02
CA LEU A 131 -53.86 6.91 4.95
C LEU A 131 -54.53 6.10 3.82
N PHE A 132 -54.11 4.84 3.61
CA PHE A 132 -54.66 3.94 2.58
C PHE A 132 -55.78 3.03 3.09
N SER A 133 -55.89 2.79 4.40
CA SER A 133 -56.96 1.98 5.00
C SER A 133 -58.28 2.72 5.24
N GLY A 134 -58.46 3.93 4.71
CA GLY A 134 -59.77 4.61 4.65
C GLY A 134 -60.44 4.79 6.02
N MET A 135 -60.03 5.80 6.79
CA MET A 135 -60.95 6.43 7.74
C MET A 135 -61.83 7.43 6.98
N ASP A 136 -62.72 6.92 6.14
CA ASP A 136 -63.88 7.66 5.68
C ASP A 136 -65.09 7.09 6.44
N LYS A 137 -65.35 7.70 7.59
CA LYS A 137 -66.44 7.48 8.57
C LYS A 137 -66.49 6.15 9.32
#